data_AF-A0ABD5P1E3-F1
#
_entry.id   AF-A0ABD5P1E3-F1
#
_cell.length_a   1.000
_cell.length_b   1.000
_cell.length_c   1.000
_cell.angle_alpha   90.00
_cell.angle_beta   90.00
_cell.angle_gamma   90.00
#
_symmetry.space_group_name_H-M   'P 1'
#
loop_
_entity.id
_entity.type
_entity.pdbx_description
1 polymer ?
#
loop_
_entity_poly.entity_id
_entity_poly.type
_entity_poly.pdbx_seq_one_letter_code
_entity_poly.pdbx_strand_id
1 'polypeptide(L)'
;MSPSPRLPDALTVSRFLAGLAVVLATLAAIVLLVPRPLADAFFAAWVLFAVVLAVVGALGAWTRRTALVWVTALLLAGLSIVGMWSLGPFVAPASLALLGAAVASLWTAPRPGVHEAILDNPPSVLEAVLKTLAGVVLVVVGIGLVYDGAIVRELFARGCSSETLSCMLAATRWDAVGLSLLGLAGIGSGGWLVWKQVAIGRVLASNVAGSAFRE
;
A
#
# COMPACT_ATOMS: atom_id res chain seq x y z
N MET A 1 28.68 -16.03 -24.27
CA MET A 1 27.86 -16.27 -23.05
C MET A 1 27.78 -14.95 -22.31
N SER A 2 26.83 -14.08 -22.67
CA SER A 2 26.67 -12.79 -21.99
C SER A 2 26.06 -13.04 -20.61
N PRO A 3 26.60 -12.43 -19.53
CA PRO A 3 25.97 -12.52 -18.22
C PRO A 3 24.58 -11.91 -18.35
N SER A 4 23.54 -12.73 -18.19
CA SER A 4 22.18 -12.22 -18.05
C SER A 4 22.19 -11.29 -16.84
N PRO A 5 21.69 -10.04 -16.95
CA PRO A 5 21.61 -9.16 -15.80
C PRO A 5 20.79 -9.88 -14.73
N ARG A 6 21.42 -10.21 -13.59
CA ARG A 6 20.71 -10.74 -12.42
C ARG A 6 19.77 -9.64 -11.96
N LEU A 7 18.53 -9.70 -12.41
CA LEU A 7 17.45 -8.91 -11.84
C LEU A 7 17.50 -9.16 -10.32
N PRO A 8 17.56 -8.10 -9.50
CA PRO A 8 17.61 -8.28 -8.05
C PRO A 8 16.39 -9.08 -7.59
N ASP A 9 16.61 -10.07 -6.73
CA ASP A 9 15.53 -10.90 -6.18
C ASP A 9 14.41 -10.01 -5.63
N ALA A 10 13.16 -10.27 -6.04
CA ALA A 10 12.01 -9.46 -5.65
C ALA A 10 11.87 -9.27 -4.13
N LEU A 11 12.36 -10.23 -3.35
CA LEU A 11 12.43 -10.17 -1.89
C LEU A 11 13.39 -9.06 -1.42
N THR A 12 14.56 -8.95 -2.04
CA THR A 12 15.57 -7.93 -1.74
C THR A 12 15.05 -6.55 -2.10
N VAL A 13 14.38 -6.42 -3.26
CA VAL A 13 13.74 -5.17 -3.68
C VAL A 13 12.63 -4.75 -2.69
N SER A 14 11.75 -5.69 -2.32
CA SER A 14 10.67 -5.42 -1.35
C SER A 14 11.20 -4.96 0.01
N ARG A 15 12.22 -5.64 0.55
CA ARG A 15 12.87 -5.25 1.82
C ARG A 15 13.57 -3.91 1.70
N PHE A 16 14.31 -3.67 0.63
CA PHE A 16 15.00 -2.40 0.41
C PHE A 16 14.00 -1.23 0.35
N LEU A 17 12.94 -1.36 -0.44
CA LEU A 17 11.90 -0.33 -0.55
C LEU A 17 11.16 -0.10 0.77
N ALA A 18 10.88 -1.16 1.54
CA ALA A 18 10.24 -1.00 2.84
C ALA A 18 11.18 -0.36 3.87
N GLY A 19 12.48 -0.68 3.85
CA GLY A 19 13.48 0.00 4.67
C GLY A 19 13.63 1.48 4.29
N LEU A 20 13.65 1.78 2.99
CA LEU A 20 13.67 3.14 2.46
C LEU A 20 12.45 3.93 2.93
N ALA A 21 11.26 3.32 2.93
CA ALA A 21 10.04 3.95 3.43
C ALA A 21 10.17 4.37 4.90
N VAL A 22 10.78 3.55 5.76
CA VAL A 22 11.06 3.89 7.17
C VAL A 22 12.00 5.08 7.28
N VAL A 23 13.10 5.08 6.50
CA VAL A 23 14.06 6.19 6.50
C VAL A 23 13.38 7.49 6.07
N LEU A 24 12.60 7.46 4.98
CA LEU A 24 11.88 8.62 4.46
C LEU A 24 10.84 9.14 5.47
N ALA A 25 10.05 8.24 6.08
CA ALA A 25 9.08 8.64 7.11
C ALA A 25 9.76 9.25 8.34
N THR A 26 10.91 8.71 8.75
CA THR A 26 11.70 9.23 9.88
C THR A 26 12.27 10.60 9.56
N LEU A 27 12.82 10.80 8.35
CA LEU A 27 13.31 12.10 7.90
C LEU A 27 12.18 13.13 7.83
N ALA A 28 11.01 12.75 7.33
CA ALA A 28 9.81 13.59 7.35
C ALA A 28 9.46 14.00 8.79
N ALA A 29 9.48 13.05 9.74
CA ALA A 29 9.21 13.34 11.14
C ALA A 29 10.22 14.31 11.75
N ILE A 30 11.52 14.15 11.46
CA ILE A 30 12.57 15.06 11.91
C ILE A 30 12.32 16.48 11.37
N VAL A 31 12.09 16.60 10.06
CA VAL A 31 11.86 17.91 9.41
C VAL A 31 10.63 18.62 9.97
N LEU A 32 9.57 17.88 10.26
CA LEU A 32 8.30 18.44 10.72
C LEU A 32 8.28 18.73 12.23
N LEU A 33 8.97 17.93 13.04
CA LEU A 33 8.92 18.05 14.51
C LEU A 33 10.09 18.83 15.10
N VAL A 34 11.31 18.72 14.57
CA VAL A 34 12.48 19.40 15.18
C VAL A 34 12.34 20.93 15.28
N PRO A 35 11.79 21.65 14.27
CA PRO A 35 11.66 23.10 14.37
C PRO A 35 10.70 23.56 15.48
N ARG A 36 9.66 22.75 15.79
CA ARG A 36 8.63 23.05 16.80
C ARG A 36 8.07 21.76 17.42
N PRO A 37 8.82 21.09 18.32
CA PRO A 37 8.56 19.69 18.71
C PRO A 37 7.25 19.45 19.46
N LEU A 38 6.57 20.50 19.93
CA LEU A 38 5.39 20.41 20.79
C LEU A 38 4.37 21.52 20.51
N ALA A 39 4.44 22.20 19.36
CA ALA A 39 3.47 23.28 19.07
C ALA A 39 2.03 22.75 18.89
N ASP A 40 1.89 21.50 18.43
CA ASP A 40 0.61 20.79 18.40
C ASP A 40 0.82 19.26 18.57
N ALA A 41 0.31 18.72 19.67
CA ALA A 41 0.37 17.28 19.98
C ALA A 41 -0.43 16.44 18.98
N PHE A 42 -1.48 17.01 18.38
CA PHE A 42 -2.28 16.33 17.37
C PHE A 42 -1.51 16.15 16.06
N PHE A 43 -0.87 17.21 15.58
CA PHE A 43 0.03 17.13 14.43
C PHE A 43 1.16 16.12 14.66
N ALA A 44 1.82 16.18 15.82
CA ALA A 44 2.88 15.25 16.18
C ALA A 44 2.42 13.78 16.21
N ALA A 45 1.19 13.51 16.68
CA ALA A 45 0.62 12.17 16.68
C ALA A 45 0.48 11.60 15.26
N TRP A 46 0.00 12.40 14.30
CA TRP A 46 -0.12 11.95 12.90
C TRP A 46 1.23 11.73 12.22
N VAL A 47 2.20 12.61 12.49
CA VAL A 47 3.58 12.46 11.99
C VAL A 47 4.19 11.14 12.49
N LEU A 48 4.09 10.88 13.80
CA LEU A 48 4.61 9.66 14.40
C LEU A 48 3.84 8.41 13.94
N PHE A 49 2.53 8.53 13.71
CA PHE A 49 1.72 7.46 13.17
C PHE A 49 2.19 7.04 11.76
N ALA A 50 2.61 7.99 10.92
CA ALA A 50 3.22 7.69 9.62
C ALA A 50 4.49 6.83 9.76
N VAL A 51 5.34 7.15 10.73
CA VAL A 51 6.56 6.37 11.05
C VAL A 51 6.19 4.97 11.53
N VAL A 52 5.21 4.85 12.43
CA VAL A 52 4.72 3.55 12.92
C VAL A 52 4.20 2.69 11.76
N LEU A 53 3.41 3.25 10.85
CA LEU A 53 2.92 2.54 9.67
C LEU A 53 4.06 2.06 8.77
N ALA A 54 5.08 2.90 8.53
CA ALA A 54 6.24 2.51 7.74
C ALA A 54 7.04 1.36 8.40
N VAL A 55 7.24 1.42 9.73
CA VAL A 55 7.92 0.36 10.49
C VAL A 55 7.12 -0.93 10.45
N VAL A 56 5.81 -0.88 10.68
CA VAL A 56 4.93 -2.07 10.61
C VAL A 56 4.95 -2.65 9.19
N GLY A 57 4.92 -1.82 8.14
CA GLY A 57 5.03 -2.28 6.76
C GLY A 57 6.36 -2.94 6.44
N ALA A 58 7.47 -2.38 6.94
CA ALA A 58 8.79 -3.02 6.89
C ALA A 58 8.79 -4.36 7.61
N LEU A 59 8.26 -4.47 8.83
CA LEU A 59 8.13 -5.75 9.51
C LEU A 59 7.31 -6.76 8.68
N GLY A 60 6.27 -6.31 8.00
CA GLY A 60 5.51 -7.13 7.04
C GLY A 60 6.36 -7.66 5.90
N ALA A 61 7.19 -6.81 5.27
CA ALA A 61 8.05 -7.20 4.17
C ALA A 61 9.13 -8.19 4.61
N TRP A 62 9.74 -7.96 5.78
CA TRP A 62 10.77 -8.86 6.33
C TRP A 62 10.20 -10.21 6.75
N THR A 63 8.99 -10.23 7.34
CA THR A 63 8.30 -11.45 7.76
C THR A 63 7.51 -12.13 6.64
N ARG A 64 7.62 -11.67 5.38
CA ARG A 64 6.86 -12.18 4.23
C ARG A 64 5.34 -12.21 4.49
N ARG A 65 4.81 -11.23 5.20
CA ARG A 65 3.37 -11.03 5.45
C ARG A 65 2.82 -9.98 4.48
N THR A 66 2.61 -10.39 3.24
CA THR A 66 2.19 -9.53 2.12
C THR A 66 0.94 -8.69 2.45
N ALA A 67 -0.05 -9.27 3.14
CA ALA A 67 -1.26 -8.54 3.55
C ALA A 67 -0.96 -7.36 4.47
N LEU A 68 0.00 -7.52 5.39
CA LEU A 68 0.38 -6.48 6.34
C LEU A 68 1.12 -5.32 5.65
N VAL A 69 1.94 -5.62 4.63
CA VAL A 69 2.59 -4.61 3.77
C VAL A 69 1.55 -3.81 2.99
N TRP A 70 0.55 -4.49 2.42
CA TRP A 70 -0.53 -3.82 1.68
C TRP A 70 -1.37 -2.91 2.57
N VAL A 71 -1.81 -3.40 3.72
CA VAL A 71 -2.63 -2.61 4.65
C VAL A 71 -1.87 -1.36 5.10
N THR A 72 -0.62 -1.49 5.50
CA THR A 72 0.19 -0.34 5.92
C THR A 72 0.49 0.63 4.79
N ALA A 73 0.73 0.14 3.57
CA ALA A 73 0.96 1.00 2.40
C ALA A 73 -0.28 1.81 2.03
N LEU A 74 -1.46 1.20 2.09
CA LEU A 74 -2.73 1.88 1.83
C LEU A 74 -3.07 2.89 2.93
N LEU A 75 -2.85 2.54 4.20
CA LEU A 75 -3.04 3.47 5.32
C LEU A 75 -2.08 4.67 5.21
N LEU A 76 -0.82 4.43 4.84
CA LEU A 76 0.17 5.50 4.68
C LEU A 76 -0.12 6.37 3.46
N ALA A 77 -0.61 5.79 2.37
CA ALA A 77 -1.10 6.53 1.21
C ALA A 77 -2.35 7.36 1.55
N GLY A 78 -3.29 6.80 2.30
CA GLY A 78 -4.47 7.51 2.80
C GLY A 78 -4.11 8.66 3.71
N LEU A 79 -3.15 8.44 4.61
CA LEU A 79 -2.60 9.50 5.45
C LEU A 79 -1.95 10.62 4.61
N SER A 80 -1.23 10.26 3.54
CA SER A 80 -0.62 11.24 2.64
C SER A 80 -1.66 12.07 1.88
N ILE A 81 -2.78 11.46 1.50
CA ILE A 81 -3.90 12.13 0.83
C ILE A 81 -4.67 13.02 1.81
N VAL A 82 -5.04 12.51 2.99
CA VAL A 82 -5.77 13.30 4.00
C VAL A 82 -4.90 14.46 4.50
N GLY A 83 -3.59 14.25 4.64
CA GLY A 83 -2.62 15.27 5.04
C GLY A 83 -2.11 16.16 3.90
N MET A 84 -2.68 16.11 2.69
CA MET A 84 -2.10 16.67 1.44
C MET A 84 -1.61 18.12 1.53
N TRP A 85 -2.18 18.94 2.42
CA TRP A 85 -1.82 20.35 2.56
C TRP A 85 -0.67 20.63 3.54
N SER A 86 -0.34 19.71 4.43
CA SER A 86 0.70 19.93 5.46
C SER A 86 1.69 18.79 5.56
N LEU A 87 1.20 17.57 5.80
CA LEU A 87 2.00 16.36 5.99
C LEU A 87 2.25 15.58 4.69
N GLY A 88 1.31 15.66 3.77
CA GLY A 88 1.24 14.83 2.57
C GLY A 88 2.50 14.88 1.73
N PRO A 89 3.05 16.06 1.37
CA PRO A 89 4.25 16.14 0.53
C PRO A 89 5.48 15.48 1.17
N PHE A 90 5.57 15.49 2.51
CA PHE A 90 6.69 14.89 3.25
C PHE A 90 6.54 13.38 3.41
N VAL A 91 5.31 12.89 3.58
CA VAL A 91 5.01 11.46 3.80
C VAL A 91 4.79 10.71 2.48
N ALA A 92 4.43 11.40 1.40
CA ALA A 92 4.16 10.81 0.09
C ALA A 92 5.32 9.94 -0.44
N PRO A 93 6.60 10.36 -0.39
CA PRO A 93 7.72 9.52 -0.81
C PRO A 93 7.79 8.19 -0.03
N ALA A 94 7.53 8.22 1.28
CA ALA A 94 7.48 7.02 2.10
C ALA A 94 6.32 6.10 1.70
N SER A 95 5.14 6.67 1.41
CA SER A 95 3.99 5.91 0.93
C SER A 95 4.26 5.24 -0.41
N LEU A 96 4.91 5.93 -1.35
CA LEU A 96 5.29 5.38 -2.66
C LEU A 96 6.31 4.25 -2.51
N ALA A 97 7.31 4.42 -1.64
CA ALA A 97 8.27 3.36 -1.34
C ALA A 97 7.59 2.13 -0.73
N LEU A 98 6.64 2.31 0.20
CA LEU A 98 5.91 1.21 0.83
C LEU A 98 4.94 0.52 -0.15
N LEU A 99 4.29 1.27 -1.04
CA LEU A 99 3.49 0.72 -2.15
C LEU A 99 4.36 -0.06 -3.12
N GLY A 100 5.53 0.46 -3.47
CA GLY A 100 6.53 -0.26 -4.27
C GLY A 100 6.97 -1.56 -3.58
N ALA A 101 7.18 -1.53 -2.26
CA ALA A 101 7.49 -2.71 -1.48
C ALA A 101 6.33 -3.73 -1.48
N ALA A 102 5.08 -3.26 -1.41
CA ALA A 102 3.89 -4.09 -1.52
C ALA A 102 3.82 -4.76 -2.90
N VAL A 103 4.03 -4.01 -3.99
CA VAL A 103 4.09 -4.53 -5.37
C VAL A 103 5.26 -5.50 -5.58
N ALA A 104 6.42 -5.24 -4.98
CA ALA A 104 7.55 -6.16 -5.06
C ALA A 104 7.30 -7.44 -4.23
N SER A 105 6.63 -7.34 -3.08
CA SER A 105 6.31 -8.49 -2.22
C SER A 105 5.41 -9.51 -2.92
N LEU A 106 4.62 -9.03 -3.86
CA LEU A 106 3.73 -9.82 -4.70
C LEU A 106 4.49 -10.68 -5.73
N TRP A 107 5.76 -10.39 -5.99
CA TRP A 107 6.63 -11.19 -6.87
C TRP A 107 7.51 -12.16 -6.09
N THR A 108 7.37 -12.23 -4.77
CA THR A 108 8.11 -13.17 -3.93
C THR A 108 7.46 -14.54 -3.95
N ALA A 109 8.27 -15.60 -3.83
CA ALA A 109 7.79 -16.97 -3.76
C ALA A 109 6.80 -17.13 -2.57
N PRO A 110 5.71 -17.91 -2.74
CA PRO A 110 4.76 -18.19 -1.67
C PRO A 110 5.46 -18.73 -0.42
N ARG A 111 4.88 -18.45 0.75
CA ARG A 111 5.38 -18.95 2.03
C ARG A 111 5.29 -20.49 2.05
N PRO A 112 6.25 -21.20 2.68
CA PRO A 112 6.11 -22.63 2.92
C PRO A 112 4.77 -22.91 3.61
N GLY A 113 3.98 -23.86 3.09
CA GLY A 113 2.61 -24.18 3.50
C GLY A 113 1.52 -23.59 2.59
N VAL A 114 1.76 -22.45 1.94
CA VAL A 114 0.79 -21.82 1.02
C VAL A 114 0.88 -22.44 -0.38
N HIS A 115 2.08 -22.87 -0.79
CA HIS A 115 2.29 -23.49 -2.09
C HIS A 115 1.57 -24.85 -2.16
N GLU A 116 1.73 -25.65 -1.11
CA GLU A 116 1.10 -26.96 -0.94
C GLU A 116 -0.43 -26.82 -0.91
N ALA A 117 -0.96 -25.86 -0.14
CA ALA A 117 -2.40 -25.63 -0.08
C ALA A 117 -3.03 -25.20 -1.43
N ILE A 118 -2.28 -24.47 -2.28
CA ILE A 118 -2.75 -24.09 -3.62
C ILE A 118 -2.78 -25.30 -4.57
N LEU A 119 -1.82 -26.21 -4.42
CA LEU A 119 -1.76 -27.44 -5.21
C LEU A 119 -2.85 -28.44 -4.81
N ASP A 120 -3.12 -28.56 -3.51
CA ASP A 120 -4.12 -29.48 -2.98
C ASP A 120 -5.55 -29.06 -3.36
N ASN A 121 -5.80 -27.76 -3.56
CA ASN A 121 -7.11 -27.22 -3.96
C ASN A 121 -6.95 -26.06 -4.96
N PRO A 122 -6.75 -26.35 -6.27
CA PRO A 122 -6.64 -25.31 -7.28
C PRO A 122 -8.00 -24.61 -7.48
N PRO A 123 -8.04 -23.26 -7.58
CA PRO A 123 -9.28 -22.56 -7.87
C PRO A 123 -9.76 -22.85 -9.29
N SER A 124 -11.07 -22.84 -9.49
CA SER A 124 -11.66 -22.99 -10.83
C SER A 124 -11.37 -21.78 -11.72
N VAL A 125 -11.32 -21.98 -13.04
CA VAL A 125 -11.07 -20.89 -14.02
C VAL A 125 -12.13 -19.80 -13.91
N LEU A 126 -13.40 -20.19 -13.77
CA LEU A 126 -14.51 -19.24 -13.62
C LEU A 126 -14.36 -18.41 -12.34
N GLU A 127 -13.99 -19.03 -11.22
CA GLU A 127 -13.74 -18.33 -9.96
C GLU A 127 -12.56 -17.35 -10.07
N ALA A 128 -11.49 -17.74 -10.77
CA ALA A 128 -10.35 -16.86 -11.02
C ALA A 128 -10.73 -15.65 -11.88
N VAL A 129 -11.51 -15.86 -12.95
CA VAL A 129 -11.99 -14.79 -13.84
C VAL A 129 -12.90 -13.83 -13.07
N LEU A 130 -13.88 -14.35 -12.32
CA LEU A 130 -14.80 -13.52 -11.54
C LEU A 130 -14.06 -12.69 -10.47
N LYS A 131 -13.11 -13.29 -9.75
CA LYS A 131 -12.30 -12.56 -8.75
C LYS A 131 -11.42 -11.50 -9.39
N THR A 132 -10.86 -11.77 -10.57
CA THR A 132 -10.07 -10.78 -11.33
C THR A 132 -10.94 -9.61 -11.75
N LEU A 133 -12.11 -9.88 -12.35
CA LEU A 133 -13.05 -8.85 -12.77
C LEU A 133 -13.54 -8.01 -11.59
N ALA A 134 -13.95 -8.66 -10.49
CA ALA A 134 -14.35 -7.96 -9.27
C ALA A 134 -13.22 -7.06 -8.75
N GLY A 135 -11.97 -7.56 -8.78
CA GLY A 135 -10.81 -6.77 -8.38
C GLY A 135 -10.54 -5.57 -9.29
N VAL A 136 -10.64 -5.73 -10.60
CA VAL A 136 -10.48 -4.62 -11.57
C VAL A 136 -11.57 -3.56 -11.37
N VAL A 137 -12.83 -3.98 -11.23
CA VAL A 137 -13.96 -3.06 -10.97
C VAL A 137 -13.73 -2.29 -9.67
N LEU A 138 -13.31 -2.97 -8.59
CA LEU A 138 -12.96 -2.33 -7.32
C LEU A 138 -11.86 -1.27 -7.45
N VAL A 139 -10.83 -1.54 -8.26
CA VAL A 139 -9.76 -0.56 -8.53
C VAL A 139 -10.29 0.65 -9.29
N VAL A 140 -11.05 0.43 -10.37
CA VAL A 140 -11.58 1.53 -11.20
C VAL A 140 -12.55 2.41 -10.40
N VAL A 141 -13.51 1.79 -9.70
CA VAL A 141 -14.43 2.50 -8.82
C VAL A 141 -13.67 3.22 -7.71
N GLY A 142 -12.67 2.56 -7.12
CA GLY A 142 -11.84 3.14 -6.08
C GLY A 142 -11.07 4.39 -6.54
N ILE A 143 -10.50 4.37 -7.74
CA ILE A 143 -9.85 5.54 -8.36
C ILE A 143 -10.85 6.68 -8.53
N GLY A 144 -12.05 6.38 -9.04
CA GLY A 144 -13.11 7.38 -9.20
C GLY A 144 -13.50 8.03 -7.87
N LEU A 145 -13.63 7.24 -6.81
CA LEU A 145 -13.96 7.74 -5.46
C LEU A 145 -12.84 8.57 -4.83
N VAL A 146 -11.58 8.16 -5.01
CA VAL A 146 -10.43 8.96 -4.57
C VAL A 146 -10.38 10.28 -5.32
N TYR A 147 -10.61 10.27 -6.64
CA TYR A 147 -10.61 11.49 -7.43
C TYR A 147 -11.76 12.42 -7.03
N ASP A 148 -12.98 11.89 -6.87
CA ASP A 148 -14.13 12.69 -6.43
C ASP A 148 -13.92 13.28 -5.04
N GLY A 149 -13.45 12.47 -4.08
CA GLY A 149 -13.19 12.92 -2.72
C GLY A 149 -12.02 13.91 -2.62
N ALA A 150 -10.86 13.54 -3.15
CA ALA A 150 -9.64 14.33 -2.95
C ALA A 150 -9.56 15.57 -3.84
N ILE A 151 -10.06 15.50 -5.08
CA ILE A 151 -9.87 16.54 -6.09
C ILE A 151 -11.15 17.33 -6.34
N VAL A 152 -12.28 16.67 -6.59
CA VAL A 152 -13.53 17.36 -6.99
C VAL A 152 -14.19 18.04 -5.80
N ARG A 153 -14.33 17.33 -4.68
CA ARG A 153 -15.01 17.84 -3.49
C ARG A 153 -14.10 18.69 -2.60
N GLU A 154 -12.80 18.64 -2.84
CA GLU A 154 -11.72 19.22 -2.02
C GLU A 154 -11.80 18.72 -0.56
N LEU A 155 -10.75 18.06 -0.06
CA LEU A 155 -10.72 17.51 1.31
C LEU A 155 -10.98 18.57 2.39
N PHE A 156 -10.67 19.83 2.09
CA PHE A 156 -10.87 20.96 2.96
C PHE A 156 -11.71 22.01 2.24
N ALA A 157 -12.88 22.34 2.78
CA ALA A 157 -13.74 23.36 2.20
C ALA A 157 -13.13 24.78 2.33
N ARG A 158 -12.17 24.96 3.25
CA ARG A 158 -11.45 26.22 3.53
C ARG A 158 -10.05 25.90 4.07
N GLY A 159 -9.08 26.77 3.83
CA GLY A 159 -7.75 26.69 4.45
C GLY A 159 -7.81 27.04 5.93
N CYS A 160 -7.25 26.20 6.80
CA CYS A 160 -7.04 26.52 8.21
C CYS A 160 -5.78 27.37 8.37
N SER A 161 -5.90 28.58 8.92
CA SER A 161 -4.75 29.46 9.20
C SER A 161 -3.91 28.97 10.39
N SER A 162 -4.46 28.08 11.22
CA SER A 162 -3.77 27.39 12.30
C SER A 162 -4.21 25.92 12.35
N GLU A 163 -3.23 25.00 12.30
CA GLU A 163 -3.47 23.56 12.52
C GLU A 163 -3.85 23.35 13.98
N THR A 164 -5.14 23.41 14.26
CA THR A 164 -5.73 23.02 15.53
C THR A 164 -6.80 21.98 15.24
N LEU A 165 -6.96 20.99 16.13
CA LEU A 165 -7.96 19.94 16.00
C LEU A 165 -9.36 20.50 15.71
N SER A 166 -9.72 21.61 16.37
CA SER A 166 -11.01 22.28 16.20
C SER A 166 -11.19 22.91 14.82
N CYS A 167 -10.17 23.59 14.29
CA CYS A 167 -10.22 24.14 12.92
C CYS A 167 -10.31 23.01 11.89
N MET A 168 -9.48 21.97 12.05
CA MET A 168 -9.47 20.85 11.11
C MET A 168 -10.81 20.12 11.10
N LEU A 169 -11.38 19.80 12.26
CA LEU A 169 -12.72 19.17 12.35
C LEU A 169 -13.82 20.00 11.68
N ALA A 170 -13.74 21.32 11.79
CA ALA A 170 -14.73 22.25 11.23
C ALA A 170 -14.56 22.50 9.72
N ALA A 171 -13.33 22.49 9.21
CA ALA A 171 -13.01 22.74 7.81
C ALA A 171 -12.98 21.46 6.94
N THR A 172 -12.83 20.29 7.58
CA THR A 172 -12.76 19.01 6.89
C THR A 172 -14.12 18.61 6.35
N ARG A 173 -14.17 18.32 5.05
CA ARG A 173 -15.31 17.65 4.44
C ARG A 173 -15.24 16.17 4.73
N TRP A 174 -15.88 15.74 5.82
CA TRP A 174 -15.87 14.34 6.27
C TRP A 174 -16.44 13.37 5.23
N ASP A 175 -17.35 13.84 4.36
CA ASP A 175 -17.84 13.08 3.21
C ASP A 175 -16.74 12.85 2.17
N ALA A 176 -15.96 13.88 1.84
CA ALA A 176 -14.83 13.80 0.91
C ALA A 176 -13.70 12.91 1.43
N VAL A 177 -13.40 13.00 2.74
CA VAL A 177 -12.45 12.10 3.42
C VAL A 177 -12.96 10.66 3.38
N GLY A 178 -14.23 10.44 3.73
CA GLY A 178 -14.86 9.12 3.70
C GLY A 178 -14.81 8.48 2.31
N LEU A 179 -15.14 9.24 1.26
CA LEU A 179 -15.05 8.79 -0.13
C LEU A 179 -13.62 8.42 -0.53
N SER A 180 -12.64 9.24 -0.16
CA SER A 180 -11.22 8.99 -0.46
C SER A 180 -10.71 7.73 0.23
N LEU A 181 -11.06 7.53 1.51
CA LEU A 181 -10.68 6.33 2.27
C LEU A 181 -11.36 5.07 1.70
N LEU A 182 -12.63 5.16 1.36
CA LEU A 182 -13.38 4.04 0.75
C LEU A 182 -12.81 3.71 -0.63
N GLY A 183 -12.42 4.72 -1.41
CA GLY A 183 -11.77 4.54 -2.69
C GLY A 183 -10.41 3.84 -2.57
N LEU A 184 -9.57 4.24 -1.60
CA LEU A 184 -8.29 3.56 -1.32
C LEU A 184 -8.48 2.11 -0.86
N ALA A 185 -9.49 1.85 -0.02
CA ALA A 185 -9.84 0.48 0.38
C ALA A 185 -10.26 -0.36 -0.83
N GLY A 186 -11.02 0.24 -1.77
CA GLY A 186 -11.38 -0.37 -3.05
C GLY A 186 -10.15 -0.70 -3.91
N ILE A 187 -9.26 0.27 -4.12
CA ILE A 187 -8.00 0.07 -4.88
C ILE A 187 -7.15 -1.04 -4.24
N GLY A 188 -7.00 -0.99 -2.92
CA GLY A 188 -6.21 -1.95 -2.17
C GLY A 188 -6.75 -3.38 -2.23
N SER A 189 -8.03 -3.56 -1.93
CA SER A 189 -8.69 -4.86 -1.99
C SER A 189 -8.76 -5.41 -3.42
N GLY A 190 -9.06 -4.55 -4.39
CA GLY A 190 -9.13 -4.94 -5.80
C GLY A 190 -7.77 -5.33 -6.38
N GLY A 191 -6.73 -4.53 -6.14
CA GLY A 191 -5.36 -4.85 -6.54
C GLY A 191 -4.85 -6.14 -5.89
N TRP A 192 -5.16 -6.36 -4.62
CA TRP A 192 -4.85 -7.60 -3.91
C TRP A 192 -5.54 -8.82 -4.54
N LEU A 193 -6.83 -8.72 -4.88
CA LEU A 193 -7.59 -9.80 -5.50
C LEU A 193 -7.03 -10.18 -6.87
N VAL A 194 -6.78 -9.20 -7.74
CA VAL A 194 -6.18 -9.41 -9.06
C VAL A 194 -4.83 -10.10 -8.92
N TRP A 195 -4.00 -9.60 -8.00
CA TRP A 195 -2.67 -10.17 -7.84
C TRP A 195 -2.67 -11.59 -7.28
N LYS A 196 -3.59 -11.91 -6.37
CA LYS A 196 -3.72 -13.27 -5.84
C LYS A 196 -3.97 -14.26 -6.97
N GLN A 197 -4.75 -13.90 -8.00
CA GLN A 197 -4.98 -14.76 -9.16
C GLN A 197 -3.72 -14.92 -10.02
N VAL A 198 -2.95 -13.85 -10.23
CA VAL A 198 -1.66 -13.90 -10.96
C VAL A 198 -0.67 -14.83 -10.23
N ALA A 199 -0.58 -14.72 -8.91
CA ALA A 199 0.32 -15.55 -8.10
C ALA A 199 -0.05 -17.04 -8.17
N ILE A 200 -1.35 -17.37 -8.07
CA ILE A 200 -1.84 -18.74 -8.21
C ILE A 200 -1.56 -19.27 -9.62
N GLY A 201 -1.85 -18.49 -10.66
CA GLY A 201 -1.58 -18.88 -12.04
C GLY A 201 -0.10 -19.18 -12.31
N ARG A 202 0.82 -18.40 -11.74
CA ARG A 202 2.27 -18.66 -11.85
C ARG A 202 2.68 -19.97 -11.19
N VAL A 203 2.16 -20.25 -9.99
CA VAL A 203 2.44 -21.50 -9.27
C VAL A 203 1.95 -22.69 -10.08
N LEU A 204 0.71 -22.66 -10.56
CA LEU A 204 0.14 -23.73 -11.37
C LEU A 204 0.94 -23.94 -12.67
N ALA A 205 1.28 -22.87 -13.39
CA ALA A 205 2.08 -22.96 -14.62
C ALA A 205 3.47 -23.56 -14.38
N SER A 206 4.13 -23.19 -13.28
CA SER A 206 5.46 -23.74 -12.93
C SER A 206 5.43 -25.23 -12.59
N ASN A 207 4.33 -25.71 -11.98
CA ASN A 207 4.17 -27.13 -11.66
C ASN A 207 3.85 -27.99 -12.89
N VAL A 208 3.00 -27.50 -13.80
CA VAL A 208 2.71 -28.18 -15.09
C VAL A 208 3.97 -28.31 -15.94
N ALA A 209 4.80 -27.26 -16.00
CA ALA A 209 6.08 -27.32 -16.70
C ALA A 209 7.05 -28.33 -16.04
N GLY A 210 7.07 -28.42 -14.70
CA GLY A 210 7.92 -29.35 -13.96
C GLY A 210 7.53 -30.82 -14.10
N SER A 211 6.25 -31.14 -14.28
CA SER A 211 5.79 -32.51 -14.57
C SER A 211 6.13 -32.94 -16.00
N ALA A 212 6.02 -32.03 -16.98
CA ALA A 212 6.30 -32.33 -18.39
C ALA A 212 7.79 -32.61 -18.67
N PHE A 213 8.71 -32.18 -17.81
CA PHE A 213 10.14 -32.48 -17.90
C PHE A 213 10.56 -33.77 -17.17
N ARG A 214 9.65 -34.39 -16.41
CA ARG A 214 9.92 -35.57 -15.59
C ARG A 214 9.46 -36.88 -16.23
N GLU A 215 8.70 -36.78 -17.33
CA GLU A 215 8.37 -37.85 -18.26
C GLU A 215 9.40 -37.91 -19.40
#